data_AF-A0A060CDJ6-F1
#
_entry.id   AF-A0A060CDJ6-F1
#
_cell.length_a   1.000
_cell.length_b   1.000
_cell.length_c   1.000
_cell.angle_alpha   90.00
_cell.angle_beta   90.00
_cell.angle_gamma   90.00
#
_symmetry.space_group_name_H-M   'P 1'
#
loop_
_entity.id
_entity.type
_entity.pdbx_description
1 polymer ?
#
loop_
_entity_poly.entity_id
_entity_poly.type
_entity_poly.pdbx_seq_one_letter_code
_entity_poly.pdbx_strand_id
1 'polypeptide(L)' 'MPMELVLLPIVESAFNPYATSGANAAGIWQIIPSTGRNYGLKQTHNYDARRDVVASTTAALNMMQRLNKMFDGDWLLT' A
#
# COMPACT_ATOMS: atom_id res chain seq x y z
N MET A 1 14.45 -0.39 -6.54
CA MET A 1 13.24 0.44 -6.75
C MET A 1 13.65 1.91 -6.63
N PRO A 2 12.95 2.82 -7.32
CA PRO A 2 13.17 4.26 -7.22
C PRO A 2 13.00 4.75 -5.77
N MET A 3 13.79 5.73 -5.37
CA MET A 3 13.75 6.30 -4.03
C MET A 3 12.53 7.20 -3.83
N GLU A 4 12.04 7.78 -4.92
CA GLU A 4 10.88 8.65 -5.03
C GLU A 4 9.60 8.00 -4.51
N LEU A 5 9.52 6.66 -4.51
CA LEU A 5 8.38 5.92 -3.93
C LEU A 5 8.17 6.22 -2.43
N VAL A 6 9.20 6.71 -1.72
CA VAL A 6 9.08 7.17 -0.33
C VAL A 6 8.10 8.34 -0.18
N LEU A 7 7.84 9.08 -1.25
CA LEU A 7 6.95 10.24 -1.26
C LEU A 7 5.48 9.86 -1.50
N LEU A 8 5.20 8.67 -2.01
CA LEU A 8 3.82 8.24 -2.31
C LEU A 8 2.90 8.28 -1.08
N PRO A 9 3.31 7.85 0.13
CA PRO A 9 2.43 7.94 1.31
C PRO A 9 2.05 9.37 1.70
N ILE A 10 2.80 10.39 1.27
CA ILE A 10 2.41 11.81 1.45
C ILE A 10 1.12 12.10 0.69
N VAL A 11 1.08 11.68 -0.58
CA VAL A 11 -0.07 11.92 -1.47
C VAL A 11 -1.28 11.07 -1.05
N GLU A 12 -1.04 9.83 -0.62
CA GLU A 12 -2.11 8.89 -0.24
C GLU A 12 -2.78 9.24 1.09
N SER A 13 -2.01 9.70 2.07
CA SER A 13 -2.51 9.79 3.46
C SER A 13 -1.89 10.89 4.31
N ALA A 14 -0.97 11.68 3.75
CA ALA A 14 -0.07 12.54 4.53
C ALA A 14 0.65 11.78 5.66
N PHE A 15 1.11 10.55 5.38
CA PHE A 15 1.71 9.62 6.36
C PHE A 15 0.85 9.25 7.57
N ASN A 16 -0.48 9.42 7.51
CA ASN A 16 -1.36 9.06 8.61
C ASN A 16 -1.69 7.54 8.61
N PRO A 17 -1.18 6.73 9.57
CA PRO A 17 -1.46 5.29 9.61
C PRO A 17 -2.92 4.97 9.97
N TYR A 18 -3.67 5.96 10.47
CA TYR A 18 -5.08 5.83 10.80
C TYR A 18 -6.01 6.37 9.70
N ALA A 19 -5.48 6.86 8.57
CA ALA A 19 -6.28 7.34 7.45
C ALA A 19 -7.24 6.27 6.93
N THR A 20 -8.44 6.69 6.54
CA THR A 20 -9.44 5.83 5.90
C THR A 20 -10.26 6.64 4.92
N SER A 21 -10.28 6.22 3.67
CA SER A 21 -11.10 6.85 2.63
C SER A 21 -12.54 6.34 2.65
N GLY A 22 -13.44 7.03 1.96
CA GLY A 22 -14.83 6.58 1.77
C GLY A 22 -14.96 5.23 1.06
N ALA A 23 -13.93 4.81 0.31
CA ALA A 23 -13.87 3.50 -0.34
C ALA A 23 -13.25 2.40 0.56
N ASN A 24 -13.05 2.67 1.85
CA ASN A 24 -12.43 1.77 2.84
C ASN A 24 -10.94 1.43 2.56
N ALA A 25 -10.23 2.24 1.78
CA ALA A 25 -8.77 2.16 1.72
C ALA A 25 -8.17 2.69 3.03
N ALA A 26 -7.14 2.02 3.56
CA ALA A 26 -6.66 2.27 4.92
C ALA A 26 -5.13 2.38 5.03
N GLY A 27 -4.70 3.13 6.04
CA GLY A 27 -3.30 3.31 6.39
C GLY A 27 -2.53 4.21 5.45
N ILE A 28 -1.20 4.21 5.62
CA ILE A 28 -0.32 5.16 4.94
C ILE A 28 -0.29 4.97 3.42
N TRP A 29 -0.59 3.75 2.95
CA TRP A 29 -0.59 3.34 1.55
C TRP A 29 -1.99 3.28 0.94
N GLN A 30 -3.04 3.66 1.68
CA GLN A 30 -4.44 3.59 1.22
C GLN A 30 -4.80 2.26 0.56
N ILE A 31 -4.42 1.14 1.18
CA ILE A 31 -4.68 -0.19 0.61
C ILE A 31 -6.15 -0.56 0.84
N ILE A 32 -6.87 -0.94 -0.21
CA ILE A 32 -8.25 -1.46 -0.10
C ILE A 32 -8.27 -2.88 0.51
N PRO A 33 -9.38 -3.31 1.15
CA PRO A 33 -9.40 -4.56 1.91
C PRO A 33 -9.05 -5.80 1.09
N SER A 34 -9.57 -5.91 -0.14
CA SER A 34 -9.32 -7.03 -1.06
C SER A 34 -7.85 -7.13 -1.44
N THR A 35 -7.24 -6.02 -1.87
CA THR A 35 -5.81 -5.96 -2.19
C THR A 35 -4.97 -6.32 -0.97
N GLY A 36 -5.29 -5.78 0.21
CA GLY A 36 -4.55 -6.13 1.42
C GLY A 36 -4.54 -7.64 1.69
N ARG A 37 -5.69 -8.31 1.59
CA ARG A 37 -5.77 -9.76 1.77
C ARG A 37 -4.95 -10.52 0.71
N ASN A 38 -5.00 -10.09 -0.55
CA ASN A 38 -4.24 -10.70 -1.63
C ASN A 38 -2.71 -10.60 -1.43
N TYR A 39 -2.24 -9.56 -0.72
CA TYR A 39 -0.84 -9.37 -0.36
C TYR A 39 -0.51 -9.84 1.07
N GLY A 40 -1.38 -10.64 1.70
CA GLY A 40 -1.13 -11.25 3.02
C GLY A 40 -1.32 -10.32 4.22
N LEU A 41 -1.89 -9.12 4.02
CA LEU A 41 -2.26 -8.23 5.13
C LEU A 41 -3.46 -8.81 5.88
N LYS A 42 -3.18 -9.35 7.07
CA LYS A 42 -4.19 -9.89 7.97
C LYS A 42 -5.19 -8.80 8.39
N GLN A 43 -6.47 -9.12 8.26
CA GLN A 43 -7.59 -8.26 8.65
C GLN A 43 -8.49 -9.06 9.58
N THR A 44 -8.50 -8.71 10.86
CA THR A 44 -9.40 -9.22 11.89
C THR A 44 -10.14 -8.05 12.53
N HIS A 45 -11.10 -8.35 13.41
CA HIS A 45 -11.85 -7.32 14.12
C HIS A 45 -10.94 -6.37 14.93
N ASN A 46 -9.85 -6.88 15.50
CA ASN A 46 -8.96 -6.13 16.38
C ASN A 46 -7.64 -5.70 15.72
N TYR A 47 -7.37 -6.17 14.49
CA TYR A 47 -6.10 -5.91 13.82
C TYR A 47 -6.29 -5.80 12.31
N ASP A 48 -5.92 -4.64 11.77
CA ASP A 48 -5.90 -4.39 10.34
C ASP A 48 -4.47 -4.06 9.91
N ALA A 49 -3.77 -5.04 9.33
CA ALA A 49 -2.38 -4.92 8.91
C ALA A 49 -2.17 -3.85 7.80
N ARG A 50 -3.25 -3.32 7.20
CA ARG A 50 -3.16 -2.16 6.30
C ARG A 50 -2.75 -0.87 7.02
N ARG A 51 -2.96 -0.82 8.34
CA ARG A 51 -2.56 0.29 9.22
C ARG A 51 -1.22 0.08 9.90
N ASP A 52 -0.71 -1.15 9.90
CA ASP A 52 0.66 -1.44 10.35
C ASP A 52 1.64 -0.92 9.31
N VAL A 53 2.46 0.05 9.69
CA VAL A 53 3.40 0.73 8.79
C VAL A 53 4.36 -0.24 8.11
N VAL A 54 4.88 -1.24 8.83
CA VAL A 54 5.88 -2.18 8.31
C VAL A 54 5.23 -3.21 7.40
N ALA A 55 4.12 -3.80 7.84
CA ALA A 55 3.39 -4.80 7.06
C ALA A 55 2.83 -4.20 5.77
N SER A 56 2.15 -3.05 5.88
CA SER A 56 1.56 -2.36 4.72
C SER A 56 2.61 -1.87 3.74
N THR A 57 3.78 -1.40 4.22
CA THR A 57 4.90 -1.02 3.34
C THR A 57 5.45 -2.22 2.59
N THR A 58 5.69 -3.34 3.27
CA THR A 58 6.13 -4.57 2.59
C THR A 58 5.14 -4.98 1.50
N ALA A 59 3.84 -4.95 1.79
CA ALA A 59 2.79 -5.27 0.83
C ALA A 59 2.75 -4.29 -0.36
N ALA A 60 2.81 -2.97 -0.11
CA ALA A 60 2.80 -1.94 -1.15
C ALA A 60 4.01 -2.05 -2.08
N LEU A 61 5.21 -2.23 -1.51
CA LEU A 61 6.45 -2.39 -2.27
C LEU A 61 6.45 -3.68 -3.11
N ASN A 62 5.92 -4.79 -2.58
CA ASN A 62 5.73 -6.02 -3.34
C ASN A 62 4.73 -5.82 -4.50
N MET A 63 3.66 -5.06 -4.28
CA MET A 63 2.69 -4.72 -5.32
C MET A 63 3.34 -3.89 -6.43
N MET A 64 4.08 -2.83 -6.07
CA MET A 64 4.79 -1.99 -7.03
C MET A 64 5.83 -2.79 -7.82
N GLN A 65 6.58 -3.68 -7.17
CA GLN A 65 7.53 -4.52 -7.87
C GLN A 65 6.84 -5.49 -8.85
N ARG A 66 5.65 -6.00 -8.50
CA ARG A 66 4.86 -6.83 -9.42
C ARG A 66 4.34 -6.01 -10.61
N LEU A 67 3.81 -4.81 -10.36
CA LEU A 67 3.32 -3.91 -11.41
C LEU A 67 4.46 -3.48 -12.34
N ASN A 68 5.62 -3.14 -11.79
CA ASN A 68 6.79 -2.77 -12.58
C ASN A 68 7.26 -3.90 -13.50
N LYS A 69 7.23 -5.15 -13.03
CA LYS A 69 7.48 -6.32 -13.90
C LYS A 69 6.41 -6.50 -14.98
N MET A 70 5.15 -6.16 -14.69
CA MET A 70 4.04 -6.26 -15.65
C MET A 70 4.13 -5.21 -16.76
N PHE A 71 4.72 -4.05 -16.46
CA PHE A 71 4.92 -2.95 -17.41
C PHE A 71 6.37 -2.88 -17.93
N ASP A 72 7.06 -4.01 -18.03
CA ASP A 72 8.40 -4.13 -18.62
C ASP A 72 9.47 -3.18 -18.02
N GLY A 73 9.32 -2.84 -16.74
CA GLY A 73 10.21 -1.94 -16.02
C GLY A 73 9.86 -0.45 -16.13
N ASP A 74 8.79 -0.09 -16.84
CA ASP A 74 8.34 1.30 -16.97
C ASP A 74 7.65 1.79 -15.68
N TRP A 75 8.34 2.68 -14.95
CA TRP A 75 7.84 3.28 -13.71
C TRP A 75 6.76 4.33 -13.92
N LEU A 76 6.60 4.89 -15.13
CA LEU A 76 5.50 5.80 -15.43
C LEU A 76 4.18 5.07 -15.61
N LEU A 77 4.23 3.77 -15.89
CA LEU A 77 3.06 2.89 -16.00
C LEU A 77 2.81 2.05 -14.74
N THR A 78 3.79 1.98 -13.84
CA THR A 78 3.73 1.24 -12.56
C THR A 78 2.90 1.96 -11.52
#